data_AF-A0A6P0Z6P1-F1
#
_entry.id   AF-A0A6P0Z6P1-F1
#
_cell.length_a   1.000
_cell.length_b   1.000
_cell.length_c   1.000
_cell.angle_alpha   90.00
_cell.angle_beta   90.00
_cell.angle_gamma   90.00
#
_symmetry.space_group_name_H-M   'P 1'
#
loop_
_entity.id
_entity.type
_entity.pdbx_description
1 polymer ?
#
loop_
_entity_poly.entity_id
_entity_poly.type
_entity_poly.pdbx_seq_one_letter_code
_entity_poly.pdbx_strand_id
1 'polypeptide(L)'
;MVNLYLYLLVAICVGLLSWGLIRLDRIYQYPFFMGGIFVSFILPQTIALINNPGPVSQQALERVLLMSCFCAAMCWLGYQLPLNYSFIKKFDISVDSNKLFLGGIVLVLIGYGANFLIFQLPEAVREETQWTGIITIYAFFRRLIYPGFTIIILSTLRHPTVAKIILTACAAAIPLQLIIFYGRREATATFVLTIGLSL
;
A
#
# COMPACT_ATOMS: atom_id res chain seq x y z
N MET A 1 6.69 4.32 -28.81
CA MET A 1 6.30 5.26 -27.74
C MET A 1 6.98 4.96 -26.39
N VAL A 2 7.47 3.74 -26.17
CA VAL A 2 8.22 3.31 -24.96
C VAL A 2 9.24 4.34 -24.45
N ASN A 3 10.21 4.76 -25.28
CA ASN A 3 11.25 5.71 -24.86
C ASN A 3 10.68 7.08 -24.45
N LEU A 4 9.64 7.55 -25.13
CA LEU A 4 8.95 8.79 -24.79
C LEU A 4 8.33 8.69 -23.38
N TYR A 5 7.64 7.59 -23.07
CA TYR A 5 7.05 7.38 -21.75
C TYR A 5 8.08 7.17 -20.67
N LEU A 6 9.22 6.52 -20.96
CA LEU A 6 10.34 6.44 -20.03
C LEU A 6 10.85 7.84 -19.68
N TYR A 7 11.14 8.67 -20.68
CA TYR A 7 11.62 10.04 -20.44
C TYR A 7 10.59 10.89 -19.71
N LEU A 8 9.30 10.72 -20.00
CA LEU A 8 8.23 11.35 -19.25
C LEU A 8 8.22 10.91 -17.78
N LEU A 9 8.36 9.61 -17.51
CA LEU A 9 8.41 9.07 -16.15
C LEU A 9 9.62 9.63 -15.38
N VAL A 10 10.79 9.66 -16.03
CA VAL A 10 12.01 10.28 -15.46
C VAL A 10 11.75 11.74 -15.14
N ALA A 11 11.18 12.50 -16.07
CA ALA A 11 10.89 13.92 -15.89
C ALA A 11 9.91 14.16 -14.72
N ILE A 12 8.87 13.33 -14.57
CA ILE A 12 7.93 13.41 -13.44
C ILE A 12 8.67 13.10 -12.14
N CYS A 13 9.48 12.03 -12.09
CA CYS A 13 10.23 11.65 -10.89
C CYS A 13 11.21 12.75 -10.44
N VAL A 14 11.97 13.32 -11.40
CA VAL A 14 12.86 14.46 -11.14
C VAL A 14 12.03 15.66 -10.68
N GLY A 15 10.89 15.93 -11.33
CA GLY A 15 9.97 16.99 -10.93
C GLY A 15 9.49 16.85 -9.48
N LEU A 16 9.10 15.66 -9.04
CA LEU A 16 8.70 15.38 -7.66
C LEU A 16 9.83 15.64 -6.66
N LEU A 17 11.03 15.16 -6.97
CA LEU A 17 12.20 15.34 -6.11
C LEU A 17 12.65 16.81 -6.06
N SER A 18 12.81 17.45 -7.21
CA SER A 18 13.16 18.87 -7.31
C SER A 18 12.12 19.75 -6.61
N TRP A 19 10.83 19.47 -6.78
CA TRP A 19 9.76 20.19 -6.10
C TRP A 19 9.89 20.14 -4.57
N GLY A 20 10.29 18.98 -4.03
CA GLY A 20 10.58 18.80 -2.62
C GLY A 20 11.88 19.46 -2.16
N LEU A 21 12.93 19.46 -2.99
CA LEU A 21 14.23 20.08 -2.67
C LEU A 21 14.21 21.62 -2.71
N ILE A 22 13.29 22.22 -3.48
CA ILE A 22 13.16 23.70 -3.57
C ILE A 22 12.82 24.32 -2.21
N ARG A 23 12.13 23.59 -1.32
CA ARG A 23 11.87 24.06 0.05
C ARG A 23 12.02 22.94 1.07
N LEU A 24 12.79 23.20 2.13
CA LEU A 24 13.11 22.20 3.16
C LEU A 24 11.87 21.61 3.85
N ASP A 25 10.76 22.36 3.95
CA ASP A 25 9.49 21.88 4.52
C ASP A 25 8.83 20.80 3.65
N ARG A 26 9.14 20.74 2.35
CA ARG A 26 8.54 19.79 1.40
C ARG A 26 9.25 18.45 1.33
N ILE A 27 10.47 18.35 1.85
CA ILE A 27 11.24 17.10 1.88
C ILE A 27 10.50 16.02 2.69
N TYR A 28 9.76 16.43 3.73
CA TYR A 28 8.97 15.52 4.56
C TYR A 28 7.55 15.29 4.03
N GLN A 29 7.20 15.84 2.86
CA GLN A 29 5.85 15.71 2.31
C GLN A 29 5.75 14.50 1.39
N TYR A 30 4.54 13.95 1.30
CA TYR A 30 4.23 12.73 0.54
C TYR A 30 4.79 12.72 -0.89
N PRO A 31 4.68 13.78 -1.72
CA PRO A 31 5.16 13.74 -3.10
C PRO A 31 6.68 13.52 -3.22
N PHE A 32 7.47 14.06 -2.28
CA PHE A 32 8.93 13.88 -2.29
C PHE A 32 9.32 12.43 -2.00
N PHE A 33 8.73 11.84 -0.96
CA PHE A 33 8.95 10.43 -0.63
C PHE A 33 8.53 9.50 -1.78
N MET A 34 7.38 9.77 -2.41
CA MET A 34 6.96 9.00 -3.57
C MET A 34 7.92 9.15 -4.75
N GLY A 35 8.42 10.36 -5.02
CA GLY A 35 9.50 10.57 -6.00
C GLY A 35 10.71 9.67 -5.71
N GLY A 36 11.13 9.59 -4.45
CA GLY A 36 12.22 8.72 -4.01
C GLY A 36 11.95 7.24 -4.24
N ILE A 37 10.74 6.76 -3.94
CA ILE A 37 10.32 5.37 -4.18
C ILE A 37 10.30 5.05 -5.68
N PHE A 38 9.73 5.93 -6.50
CA PHE A 38 9.72 5.73 -7.94
C PHE A 38 11.13 5.69 -8.53
N VAL A 39 12.04 6.57 -8.10
CA VAL A 39 13.44 6.57 -8.58
C VAL A 39 14.22 5.35 -8.11
N SER A 40 14.02 4.90 -6.87
CA SER A 40 14.80 3.79 -6.29
C SER A 40 14.30 2.40 -6.68
N PHE A 41 12.98 2.23 -6.87
CA PHE A 41 12.39 0.93 -7.16
C PHE A 41 11.81 0.82 -8.56
N ILE A 42 11.03 1.81 -9.02
CA ILE A 42 10.28 1.70 -10.28
C ILE A 42 11.15 1.99 -11.49
N LEU A 43 11.96 3.06 -11.45
CA LEU A 43 12.79 3.49 -12.58
C LEU A 43 13.83 2.43 -12.99
N PRO A 44 14.59 1.80 -12.07
CA PRO A 44 15.58 0.78 -12.44
C PRO A 44 14.90 -0.46 -13.01
N GLN A 45 13.76 -0.88 -12.42
CA GLN A 45 12.96 -2.00 -12.94
C GLN A 45 12.42 -1.70 -14.33
N THR A 46 12.00 -0.46 -14.58
CA THR A 46 11.48 0.00 -15.87
C THR A 46 12.57 -0.05 -16.94
N ILE A 47 13.76 0.47 -16.65
CA ILE A 47 14.91 0.43 -17.56
C ILE A 47 15.30 -1.02 -17.84
N ALA A 48 15.35 -1.87 -16.82
CA ALA A 48 15.65 -3.28 -16.96
C ALA A 48 14.63 -4.00 -17.85
N LEU A 49 13.33 -3.70 -17.70
CA LEU A 49 12.25 -4.27 -18.49
C LEU A 49 12.28 -3.80 -19.95
N ILE A 50 12.66 -2.55 -20.21
CA ILE A 50 12.82 -2.05 -21.59
C ILE A 50 13.99 -2.73 -22.30
N ASN A 51 15.11 -2.90 -21.60
CA ASN A 51 16.30 -3.52 -22.15
C ASN A 51 16.16 -5.05 -22.28
N ASN A 52 15.34 -5.66 -21.42
CA ASN A 52 15.11 -7.11 -21.38
C ASN A 52 13.60 -7.41 -21.28
N PRO A 53 12.82 -7.20 -22.35
CA PRO A 53 11.36 -7.30 -22.31
C PRO A 53 10.84 -8.75 -22.17
N GLY A 54 11.68 -9.76 -22.45
CA GLY A 54 11.29 -11.16 -22.38
C GLY A 54 10.03 -11.45 -23.22
N PRO A 55 8.97 -12.04 -22.64
CA PRO A 55 7.72 -12.34 -23.37
C PRO A 55 6.77 -11.14 -23.50
N VAL A 56 7.11 -9.97 -22.95
CA VAL A 56 6.20 -8.82 -22.89
C VAL A 56 6.11 -8.14 -24.25
N SER A 57 4.88 -8.00 -24.77
CA SER A 57 4.64 -7.29 -26.02
C SER A 57 4.94 -5.80 -25.88
N GLN A 58 5.36 -5.17 -26.96
CA GLN A 58 5.67 -3.74 -26.98
C GLN A 58 4.46 -2.88 -26.55
N GLN A 59 3.24 -3.28 -26.93
CA GLN A 59 2.02 -2.59 -26.53
C GLN A 59 1.75 -2.68 -25.02
N ALA A 60 2.01 -3.84 -24.40
CA ALA A 60 1.86 -4.00 -22.96
C ALA A 60 2.86 -3.12 -22.21
N LEU A 61 4.11 -3.06 -22.69
CA LEU A 61 5.15 -2.20 -22.13
C LEU A 61 4.76 -0.72 -22.19
N GLU A 62 4.23 -0.26 -23.33
CA GLU A 62 3.74 1.12 -23.49
C GLU A 62 2.61 1.46 -22.52
N ARG A 63 1.64 0.56 -22.33
CA ARG A 63 0.53 0.75 -21.39
C ARG A 63 0.99 0.81 -19.95
N VAL A 64 1.90 -0.07 -19.54
CA VAL A 64 2.45 -0.10 -18.16
C VAL A 64 3.24 1.17 -17.86
N LEU A 65 4.04 1.64 -18.82
CA LEU A 65 4.79 2.89 -18.70
C LEU A 65 3.88 4.10 -18.58
N LEU A 66 2.87 4.21 -19.45
CA LEU A 66 1.90 5.29 -19.40
C LEU A 66 1.15 5.32 -18.05
N MET A 67 0.72 4.15 -17.56
CA MET A 67 0.07 4.04 -16.25
C MET A 67 1.02 4.46 -15.12
N SER A 68 2.29 4.06 -15.19
CA SER A 68 3.30 4.46 -14.21
C SER A 68 3.50 5.98 -14.16
N CYS A 69 3.49 6.65 -15.32
CA CYS A 69 3.50 8.12 -15.40
C CYS A 69 2.28 8.72 -14.70
N PHE A 70 1.07 8.20 -14.96
CA PHE A 70 -0.14 8.68 -14.29
C PHE A 70 -0.08 8.47 -12.77
N CYS A 71 0.36 7.30 -12.30
CA CYS A 71 0.51 7.03 -10.88
C CYS A 71 1.48 8.03 -10.20
N ALA A 72 2.64 8.27 -10.81
CA ALA A 72 3.63 9.22 -10.30
C ALA A 72 3.08 10.66 -10.29
N ALA A 73 2.45 11.11 -11.38
CA ALA A 73 1.88 12.45 -11.47
C ALA A 73 0.73 12.67 -10.47
N MET A 74 -0.12 11.65 -10.29
CA MET A 74 -1.25 11.71 -9.35
C MET A 74 -0.81 11.78 -7.89
N CYS A 75 0.42 11.34 -7.55
CA CYS A 75 0.96 11.52 -6.21
C CYS A 75 1.10 13.00 -5.83
N TRP A 76 1.49 13.85 -6.79
CA TRP A 76 1.59 15.30 -6.56
C TRP A 76 0.24 15.99 -6.71
N LEU A 77 -0.52 15.68 -7.76
CA LEU A 77 -1.83 16.28 -8.00
C LEU A 77 -2.79 16.02 -6.83
N GLY A 78 -2.91 14.76 -6.38
CA GLY A 78 -3.78 14.41 -5.26
C GLY A 78 -3.37 15.07 -3.94
N TYR A 79 -2.08 15.38 -3.77
CA TYR A 79 -1.59 16.07 -2.58
C TYR A 79 -1.81 17.59 -2.63
N GLN A 80 -1.69 18.21 -3.81
CA GLN A 80 -1.84 19.65 -3.99
C GLN A 80 -3.29 20.10 -4.14
N LEU A 81 -4.17 19.23 -4.65
CA LEU A 81 -5.55 19.59 -4.87
C LEU A 81 -6.26 19.83 -3.53
N PRO A 82 -6.72 21.06 -3.26
CA PRO A 82 -7.40 21.36 -2.01
C PRO A 82 -8.72 20.60 -1.96
N LEU A 83 -8.96 19.90 -0.86
CA LEU A 83 -10.23 19.24 -0.64
C LEU A 83 -11.30 20.30 -0.36
N ASN A 84 -12.48 20.13 -0.95
CA ASN A 84 -13.61 21.01 -0.66
C ASN A 84 -14.08 20.79 0.79
N TYR A 85 -13.73 21.72 1.67
CA TYR A 85 -14.07 21.66 3.10
C TYR A 85 -15.57 21.50 3.36
N SER A 86 -16.41 22.14 2.55
CA SER A 86 -17.88 22.04 2.66
C SER A 86 -18.37 20.62 2.36
N PHE A 87 -17.70 19.91 1.44
CA PHE A 87 -18.00 18.51 1.17
C PHE A 87 -17.51 17.60 2.30
N ILE A 88 -16.29 17.79 2.80
CA ILE A 88 -15.74 16.99 3.92
C ILE A 88 -16.58 17.14 5.18
N LYS A 89 -17.01 18.37 5.50
CA LYS A 89 -17.80 18.64 6.70
C LYS A 89 -19.13 17.87 6.73
N LYS A 90 -19.68 17.49 5.56
CA LYS A 90 -20.87 16.63 5.51
C LYS A 90 -20.59 15.19 5.98
N PHE A 91 -19.33 14.77 5.97
CA PHE A 91 -18.86 13.46 6.44
C PHE A 91 -18.17 13.54 7.80
N ASP A 92 -18.28 14.68 8.50
CA ASP A 92 -17.80 14.84 9.87
C ASP A 92 -18.73 14.10 10.84
N ILE A 93 -18.56 12.78 10.88
CA ILE A 93 -19.28 11.87 11.75
C ILE A 93 -18.44 11.69 13.02
N SER A 94 -19.04 11.88 14.18
CA SER A 94 -18.37 11.66 15.46
C SER A 94 -17.86 10.22 15.55
N VAL A 95 -16.55 10.07 15.75
CA VAL A 95 -15.90 8.76 15.81
C VAL A 95 -16.22 8.09 17.15
N ASP A 96 -17.13 7.13 17.11
CA ASP A 96 -17.42 6.25 18.23
C ASP A 96 -16.35 5.16 18.32
N SER A 97 -15.62 5.12 19.44
CA SER A 97 -14.52 4.19 19.67
C SER A 97 -14.95 2.71 19.63
N ASN A 98 -16.20 2.40 20.03
CA ASN A 98 -16.73 1.04 20.00
C ASN A 98 -17.07 0.61 18.57
N LYS A 99 -17.68 1.50 17.78
CA LYS A 99 -17.98 1.23 16.37
C LYS A 99 -16.70 1.11 15.55
N LEU A 100 -15.69 1.94 15.85
CA LEU A 100 -14.39 1.86 15.22
C LEU A 100 -13.72 0.51 15.51
N PHE A 101 -13.73 0.07 16.77
CA PHE A 101 -13.20 -1.25 17.16
C PHE A 101 -13.91 -2.41 16.44
N LEU A 102 -15.24 -2.36 16.34
CA LEU A 102 -16.01 -3.36 15.59
C LEU A 102 -15.66 -3.33 14.09
N GLY A 103 -15.47 -2.15 13.51
CA GLY A 103 -14.97 -2.00 12.14
C GLY A 103 -13.59 -2.66 11.95
N GLY A 104 -12.69 -2.48 12.92
CA GLY A 104 -11.39 -3.16 12.95
C GLY A 104 -11.53 -4.70 12.94
N ILE A 105 -12.43 -5.25 13.76
CA ILE A 105 -12.74 -6.69 13.77
C ILE A 105 -13.19 -7.16 12.38
N VAL A 106 -14.15 -6.46 11.77
CA VAL A 106 -14.69 -6.82 10.45
C VAL A 106 -13.59 -6.82 9.39
N LEU A 107 -12.70 -5.81 9.39
CA LEU A 107 -11.57 -5.76 8.46
C LEU A 107 -10.61 -6.94 8.62
N VAL A 108 -10.30 -7.30 9.87
CA VAL A 108 -9.47 -8.48 10.16
C VAL A 108 -10.16 -9.76 9.71
N LEU A 109 -11.45 -9.94 9.98
CA LEU A 109 -12.21 -11.11 9.55
C LEU A 109 -12.26 -11.25 8.02
N ILE A 110 -12.51 -10.17 7.29
CA ILE A 110 -12.44 -10.17 5.81
C ILE A 110 -11.05 -10.58 5.35
N GLY A 111 -10.01 -10.03 5.98
CA GLY A 111 -8.63 -10.34 5.65
C GLY A 111 -8.27 -11.81 5.90
N TYR A 112 -8.73 -12.38 7.00
CA TYR A 112 -8.59 -13.81 7.30
C TYR A 112 -9.38 -14.69 6.33
N GLY A 113 -10.61 -14.32 6.01
CA GLY A 113 -11.44 -15.02 5.03
C GLY A 113 -10.79 -15.04 3.65
N ALA A 114 -10.28 -13.90 3.19
CA ALA A 114 -9.55 -13.80 1.93
C ALA A 114 -8.24 -14.61 1.96
N ASN A 115 -7.51 -14.62 3.08
CA ASN A 115 -6.33 -15.46 3.23
C ASN A 115 -6.68 -16.95 3.12
N PHE A 116 -7.75 -17.39 3.78
CA PHE A 116 -8.25 -18.76 3.69
C PHE A 116 -8.66 -19.15 2.26
N LEU A 117 -9.32 -18.26 1.53
CA LEU A 117 -9.65 -18.47 0.12
C LEU A 117 -8.41 -18.63 -0.77
N ILE A 118 -7.33 -17.89 -0.48
CA ILE A 118 -6.05 -18.09 -1.19
C ILE A 118 -5.51 -19.50 -0.94
N PHE A 119 -5.62 -20.02 0.28
CA PHE A 119 -5.14 -21.37 0.59
C PHE A 119 -5.93 -22.48 -0.13
N GLN A 120 -7.19 -22.24 -0.48
CA GLN A 120 -8.01 -23.19 -1.23
C GLN A 120 -7.74 -23.21 -2.74
N LEU A 121 -7.05 -22.21 -3.28
CA LEU A 121 -6.72 -22.19 -4.70
C LEU A 121 -5.70 -23.28 -5.06
N PRO A 122 -5.72 -23.81 -6.30
CA PRO A 122 -4.73 -24.78 -6.76
C PRO A 122 -3.30 -24.27 -6.58
N GLU A 123 -2.38 -25.17 -6.22
CA GLU A 123 -0.96 -24.81 -5.99
C GLU A 123 -0.33 -24.13 -7.20
N ALA A 124 -0.69 -24.56 -8.42
CA ALA A 124 -0.26 -23.94 -9.66
C ALA A 124 -0.52 -22.42 -9.71
N VAL A 125 -1.63 -21.94 -9.13
CA VAL A 125 -1.97 -20.51 -9.09
C VAL A 125 -1.29 -19.80 -7.92
N ARG A 126 -0.99 -20.52 -6.83
CA ARG A 126 -0.39 -19.96 -5.61
C ARG A 126 1.11 -19.78 -5.72
N GLU A 127 1.79 -20.66 -6.43
CA GLU A 127 3.24 -20.67 -6.63
C GLU A 127 3.71 -19.76 -7.76
N GLU A 128 2.79 -19.25 -8.59
CA GLU A 128 3.13 -18.24 -9.58
C GLU A 128 3.74 -17.00 -8.91
N THR A 129 4.88 -16.55 -9.41
CA THR A 129 5.58 -15.34 -8.94
C THR A 129 4.80 -14.07 -9.24
N GLN A 130 3.86 -14.10 -10.18
CA GLN A 130 2.99 -12.98 -10.55
C GLN A 130 1.53 -13.37 -10.48
N TRP A 131 0.89 -13.02 -9.36
CA TRP A 131 -0.54 -13.26 -9.16
C TRP A 131 -1.41 -12.36 -10.05
N THR A 132 -2.26 -12.99 -10.86
CA THR A 132 -3.29 -12.31 -11.67
C THR A 132 -4.69 -12.86 -11.40
N GLY A 133 -5.73 -12.10 -11.74
CA GLY A 133 -7.12 -12.55 -11.61
C GLY A 133 -7.58 -12.72 -10.16
N ILE A 134 -8.19 -13.87 -9.84
CA ILE A 134 -8.91 -14.08 -8.58
C ILE A 134 -8.00 -14.05 -7.35
N ILE A 135 -6.77 -14.57 -7.48
CA ILE A 135 -5.80 -14.56 -6.38
C ILE A 135 -5.36 -13.13 -6.04
N THR A 136 -5.29 -12.23 -7.03
CA THR A 136 -5.00 -10.81 -6.81
C THR A 136 -6.12 -10.13 -6.03
N ILE A 137 -7.37 -10.45 -6.33
CA ILE A 137 -8.54 -9.92 -5.62
C ILE A 137 -8.49 -10.37 -4.16
N TYR A 138 -8.26 -11.65 -3.89
CA TYR A 138 -8.12 -12.13 -2.51
C TYR A 138 -6.89 -11.56 -1.81
N ALA A 139 -5.78 -11.38 -2.50
CA ALA A 139 -4.59 -10.75 -1.95
C ALA A 139 -4.85 -9.28 -1.55
N PHE A 140 -5.67 -8.56 -2.33
CA PHE A 140 -6.12 -7.22 -1.99
C PHE A 140 -6.96 -7.23 -0.70
N PHE A 141 -7.98 -8.08 -0.61
CA PHE A 141 -8.81 -8.18 0.59
C PHE A 141 -8.02 -8.66 1.82
N ARG A 142 -7.03 -9.55 1.64
CA ARG A 142 -6.11 -9.96 2.70
C ARG A 142 -5.35 -8.77 3.30
N ARG A 143 -5.04 -7.74 2.50
CA ARG A 143 -4.34 -6.53 3.01
C ARG A 143 -5.20 -5.70 3.97
N LEU A 144 -6.50 -5.94 4.08
CA LEU A 144 -7.36 -5.28 5.08
C LEU A 144 -7.00 -5.64 6.52
N ILE A 145 -6.18 -6.68 6.73
CA ILE A 145 -5.62 -7.02 8.05
C ILE A 145 -4.80 -5.85 8.61
N TYR A 146 -4.03 -5.13 7.80
CA TYR A 146 -3.19 -4.03 8.30
C TYR A 146 -3.99 -2.88 8.91
N PRO A 147 -4.97 -2.26 8.22
CA PRO A 147 -5.80 -1.23 8.83
C PRO A 147 -6.64 -1.79 9.99
N GLY A 148 -7.15 -3.03 9.89
CA GLY A 148 -7.89 -3.68 10.98
C GLY A 148 -7.04 -3.86 12.25
N PHE A 149 -5.81 -4.35 12.10
CA PHE A 149 -4.83 -4.50 13.18
C PHE A 149 -4.52 -3.16 13.83
N THR A 150 -4.24 -2.11 13.04
CA THR A 150 -3.98 -0.75 13.53
C THR A 150 -5.12 -0.23 14.40
N ILE A 151 -6.38 -0.46 14.00
CA ILE A 151 -7.55 -0.03 14.78
C ILE A 151 -7.65 -0.81 16.10
N ILE A 152 -7.47 -2.13 16.06
CA ILE A 152 -7.59 -3.01 17.22
C ILE A 152 -6.48 -2.73 18.23
N ILE A 153 -5.22 -2.59 17.80
CA ILE A 153 -4.11 -2.27 18.70
C ILE A 153 -4.30 -0.90 19.36
N LEU A 154 -4.72 0.12 18.61
CA LEU A 154 -5.02 1.44 19.16
C LEU A 154 -6.12 1.39 20.24
N SER A 155 -7.20 0.65 19.98
CA SER A 155 -8.29 0.46 20.96
C SER A 155 -7.83 -0.31 22.20
N THR A 156 -6.89 -1.24 22.03
CA THR A 156 -6.30 -2.04 23.10
C THR A 156 -5.37 -1.22 23.97
N LEU A 157 -4.55 -0.35 23.39
CA LEU A 157 -3.64 0.53 24.14
C LEU A 157 -4.41 1.58 24.95
N ARG A 158 -5.54 2.10 24.42
CA ARG A 158 -6.37 3.08 25.14
C ARG A 158 -7.13 2.48 26.32
N HIS A 159 -7.75 1.32 26.13
CA HIS A 159 -8.54 0.65 27.15
C HIS A 159 -8.26 -0.85 27.08
N PRO A 160 -7.19 -1.33 27.74
CA PRO A 160 -6.76 -2.71 27.66
C PRO A 160 -7.78 -3.61 28.36
N THR A 161 -8.32 -4.56 27.60
CA THR A 161 -9.11 -5.67 28.14
C THR A 161 -8.54 -6.97 27.60
N VAL A 162 -8.70 -8.06 28.35
CA VAL A 162 -8.16 -9.37 27.95
C VAL A 162 -8.66 -9.77 26.56
N ALA A 163 -9.95 -9.54 26.27
CA ALA A 163 -10.53 -9.81 24.95
C ALA A 163 -9.86 -9.02 23.82
N LYS A 164 -9.57 -7.73 24.06
CA LYS A 164 -8.88 -6.87 23.08
C LYS A 164 -7.45 -7.31 22.85
N ILE A 165 -6.72 -7.68 23.91
CA ILE A 165 -5.35 -8.19 23.81
C ILE A 165 -5.31 -9.48 22.98
N ILE A 166 -6.21 -10.43 23.26
CA ILE A 166 -6.33 -11.67 22.48
C ILE A 166 -6.61 -11.34 21.01
N LEU A 167 -7.53 -10.43 20.75
CA LEU A 167 -7.88 -10.03 19.39
C LEU A 167 -6.72 -9.35 18.67
N THR A 168 -5.93 -8.50 19.34
CA THR A 168 -4.70 -7.90 18.79
C THR A 168 -3.69 -8.99 18.42
N ALA A 169 -3.47 -9.97 19.31
CA ALA A 169 -2.57 -11.08 19.04
C ALA A 169 -3.03 -11.91 17.83
N CYS A 170 -4.33 -12.21 17.75
CA CYS A 170 -4.92 -12.86 16.57
C CYS A 170 -4.75 -12.01 15.31
N ALA A 171 -5.00 -10.71 15.35
CA ALA A 171 -4.83 -9.83 14.19
C ALA A 171 -3.35 -9.73 13.74
N ALA A 172 -2.41 -9.82 14.67
CA ALA A 172 -0.97 -9.79 14.38
C ALA A 172 -0.41 -11.07 13.75
N ALA A 173 -1.11 -12.21 13.85
CA ALA A 173 -0.56 -13.50 13.44
C ALA A 173 -0.21 -13.58 11.95
N ILE A 174 -1.08 -13.09 11.06
CA ILE A 174 -0.80 -13.08 9.60
C ILE A 174 0.35 -12.12 9.24
N PRO A 175 0.37 -10.85 9.70
CA PRO A 175 1.52 -9.98 9.50
C PRO A 175 2.84 -10.59 10.01
N LEU A 176 2.84 -11.16 11.22
CA LEU A 176 4.01 -11.83 11.79
C LEU A 176 4.46 -13.03 10.95
N GLN A 177 3.52 -13.84 10.45
CA GLN A 177 3.84 -14.94 9.56
C GLN A 177 4.52 -14.45 8.27
N LEU A 178 4.04 -13.36 7.67
CA LEU A 178 4.65 -12.76 6.47
C LEU A 178 6.04 -12.18 6.73
N ILE A 179 6.27 -11.66 7.94
CA ILE A 179 7.57 -11.13 8.35
C ILE A 179 8.57 -12.27 8.57
N ILE A 180 8.20 -13.26 9.37
CA ILE A 180 9.11 -14.32 9.83
C ILE A 180 9.40 -15.33 8.72
N PHE A 181 8.38 -15.81 8.00
CA PHE A 181 8.55 -16.89 7.02
C PHE A 181 8.88 -16.40 5.61
N TYR A 182 8.33 -15.24 5.21
CA TYR A 182 8.49 -14.73 3.84
C TYR A 182 9.44 -13.54 3.74
N GLY A 183 9.99 -13.05 4.86
CA GLY A 183 10.96 -11.95 4.88
C GLY A 183 10.46 -10.67 4.21
N ARG A 184 9.14 -10.42 4.20
CA ARG A 184 8.58 -9.28 3.45
C ARG A 184 8.89 -7.96 4.16
N ARG A 185 9.77 -7.17 3.54
CA ARG A 185 10.24 -5.86 4.05
C ARG A 185 9.10 -4.87 4.25
N GLU A 186 8.14 -4.82 3.33
CA GLU A 186 6.93 -3.98 3.42
C GLU A 186 6.14 -4.29 4.70
N ALA A 187 5.82 -5.57 4.92
CA ALA A 187 5.05 -6.00 6.09
C ALA A 187 5.77 -5.67 7.41
N THR A 188 7.09 -5.83 7.43
CA THR A 188 7.93 -5.52 8.60
C THR A 188 7.87 -4.04 8.93
N ALA A 189 8.10 -3.18 7.94
CA ALA A 189 8.06 -1.73 8.12
C ALA A 189 6.68 -1.27 8.57
N THR A 190 5.60 -1.74 7.91
CA THR A 190 4.23 -1.39 8.30
C THR A 190 3.92 -1.83 9.73
N PHE A 191 4.27 -3.06 10.11
CA PHE A 191 3.99 -3.57 11.46
C PHE A 191 4.73 -2.77 12.54
N VAL A 192 6.03 -2.51 12.36
CA VAL A 192 6.85 -1.74 13.30
C VAL A 192 6.36 -0.29 13.40
N LEU A 193 6.05 0.35 12.26
CA LEU A 193 5.52 1.71 12.25
C LEU A 193 4.15 1.79 12.91
N THR A 194 3.25 0.83 12.66
CA THR A 194 1.94 0.78 13.31
C THR A 194 2.09 0.70 14.83
N ILE A 195 2.97 -0.17 15.34
CA ILE A 195 3.22 -0.26 16.79
C ILE A 195 3.83 1.04 17.31
N GLY A 196 4.87 1.55 16.66
CA GLY A 196 5.58 2.75 17.10
C GLY A 196 4.72 4.01 17.09
N LEU A 197 3.78 4.15 16.16
CA LEU A 197 2.83 5.27 16.10
C LEU A 197 1.64 5.12 17.04
N SER A 198 1.38 3.92 17.55
CA SER A 198 0.25 3.67 18.46
C SER A 198 0.62 3.79 19.94
N LEU A 199 1.92 3.76 20.26
CA LEU A 199 2.49 4.01 21.59
C LEU A 199 2.61 5.51 21.86
#